data_AF-A0A0B5IJ43-F1
#
_entry.id   AF-A0A0B5IJ43-F1
#
_cell.length_a   1.000
_cell.length_b   1.000
_cell.length_c   1.000
_cell.angle_alpha   90.00
_cell.angle_beta   90.00
_cell.angle_gamma   90.00
#
_symmetry.space_group_name_H-M   'P 1'
#
loop_
_entity.id
_entity.type
_entity.pdbx_description
1 polymer ?
#
loop_
_entity_poly.entity_id
_entity_poly.type
_entity_poly.pdbx_seq_one_letter_code
_entity_poly.pdbx_strand_id
1 'polypeptide(L)'
;MSAWLRRSSGRPSYDRTFGDRALAEGCEDMLMGRWEGARDLLAEHPRDDWDRRSHRVRLLADSAAGRRTVDVWHASEPGHPDAAVLYAETEVMRMFGAARAGASPPADGLDRVARLCLQASELAPVDPQPWVSLISLGRLYEGGHPDMGYWWKELLARDPYHREGHHQALRHLSARWHGSHGQAANFAWDVVGYAPAGSPLAVLPLVARSEEYRHRVETEGRTAVGLTYHWNSEAAKRDLRVVLEKWIGARTAECAQDVADLNHLAHGLVRAGMKREAADVFRTLGNRATRVPWSYAGDPEQLFVFWRDAALAAPS
;
A
#
# COMPACT_ATOMS: atom_id res chain seq x y z
N MET A 1 -17.19 41.12 19.78
CA MET A 1 -17.43 39.76 20.32
C MET A 1 -18.29 38.96 19.34
N SER A 2 -17.68 38.33 18.34
CA SER A 2 -18.36 37.27 17.57
C SER A 2 -17.36 36.15 17.33
N ALA A 3 -17.40 35.18 18.24
CA ALA A 3 -16.70 33.93 18.17
C ALA A 3 -17.23 33.14 16.97
N TRP A 4 -16.48 33.15 15.86
CA TRP A 4 -16.60 32.11 14.85
C TRP A 4 -16.10 30.83 15.50
N LEU A 5 -17.04 30.02 15.97
CA LEU A 5 -16.83 28.62 16.30
C LEU A 5 -16.22 27.94 15.07
N ARG A 6 -14.88 27.85 15.03
CA ARG A 6 -14.23 26.77 14.28
C ARG A 6 -14.83 25.50 14.84
N ARG A 7 -15.76 24.88 14.12
CA ARG A 7 -16.03 23.45 14.32
C ARG A 7 -14.66 22.80 14.22
N SER A 8 -14.13 22.34 15.35
CA SER A 8 -13.00 21.43 15.35
C SER A 8 -13.44 20.27 14.49
N SER A 9 -12.97 20.22 13.26
CA SER A 9 -13.08 19.02 12.48
C SER A 9 -12.33 17.94 13.27
N GLY A 10 -12.98 16.79 13.45
CA GLY A 10 -12.44 15.73 14.32
C GLY A 10 -11.04 15.33 13.88
N ARG A 11 -10.20 14.94 14.85
CA ARG A 11 -8.86 14.40 14.61
C ARG A 11 -8.93 13.27 13.56
N PRO A 12 -8.06 13.22 12.54
CA PRO A 12 -8.07 12.16 11.55
C PRO A 12 -7.98 10.77 12.16
N SER A 13 -8.75 9.82 11.61
CA SER A 13 -8.63 8.41 11.95
C SER A 13 -7.50 7.79 11.15
N TYR A 14 -6.45 7.35 11.84
CA TYR A 14 -5.32 6.59 11.28
C TYR A 14 -5.48 5.09 11.58
N ASP A 15 -6.63 4.54 11.19
CA ASP A 15 -6.88 3.11 11.28
C ASP A 15 -6.20 2.37 10.13
N ARG A 16 -5.21 1.54 10.46
CA ARG A 16 -4.45 0.73 9.48
C ARG A 16 -5.22 -0.47 8.95
N THR A 17 -6.30 -0.85 9.62
CA THR A 17 -7.19 -1.97 9.26
C THR A 17 -8.31 -1.54 8.33
N PHE A 18 -8.43 -0.22 8.10
CA PHE A 18 -9.43 0.39 7.23
C PHE A 18 -10.88 -0.02 7.56
N GLY A 19 -11.17 -0.22 8.85
CA GLY A 19 -12.48 -0.63 9.35
C GLY A 19 -12.67 -2.14 9.47
N ASP A 20 -11.67 -2.96 9.12
CA ASP A 20 -11.69 -4.40 9.38
C ASP A 20 -11.44 -4.67 10.87
N ARG A 21 -12.54 -4.69 11.64
CA ARG A 21 -12.50 -4.91 13.09
C ARG A 21 -11.88 -6.25 13.47
N ALA A 22 -12.11 -7.31 12.71
CA ALA A 22 -11.56 -8.62 13.00
C ALA A 22 -10.03 -8.63 12.81
N LEU A 23 -9.53 -7.90 11.81
CA LEU A 23 -8.10 -7.64 11.65
C LEU A 23 -7.52 -6.81 12.81
N ALA A 24 -8.25 -5.79 13.29
CA ALA A 24 -7.83 -5.00 14.45
C ALA A 24 -7.63 -5.86 15.70
N GLU A 25 -8.63 -6.68 16.03
CA GLU A 25 -8.61 -7.63 17.14
C GLU A 25 -7.48 -8.66 16.97
N GLY A 26 -7.32 -9.22 15.77
CA GLY A 26 -6.22 -10.13 15.44
C GLY A 26 -4.84 -9.50 15.61
N CYS A 27 -4.65 -8.23 15.22
CA CYS A 27 -3.39 -7.51 15.46
C CYS A 27 -3.10 -7.32 16.96
N GLU A 28 -4.11 -7.02 17.77
CA GLU A 28 -3.96 -6.91 19.22
C GLU A 28 -3.61 -8.27 19.86
N ASP A 29 -4.27 -9.34 19.44
CA ASP A 29 -3.96 -10.72 19.86
C ASP A 29 -2.50 -11.08 19.55
N MET A 30 -2.05 -10.80 18.33
CA MET A 30 -0.67 -11.05 17.91
C MET A 30 0.35 -10.30 18.79
N LEU A 31 0.04 -9.06 19.19
CA LEU A 31 0.88 -8.27 20.11
C LEU A 31 0.90 -8.84 21.53
N MET A 32 -0.18 -9.50 21.96
CA MET A 32 -0.29 -10.16 23.26
C MET A 32 0.22 -11.61 23.26
N GLY A 33 0.72 -12.13 22.12
CA GLY A 33 1.26 -13.48 22.04
C GLY A 33 0.22 -14.57 21.73
N ARG A 34 -1.02 -14.19 21.38
CA ARG A 34 -2.09 -15.11 20.96
C ARG A 34 -2.16 -15.14 19.44
N TRP A 35 -2.14 -16.33 18.84
CA TRP A 35 -2.14 -16.49 17.39
C TRP A 35 -3.42 -17.16 16.87
N GLU A 36 -4.24 -17.71 17.76
CA GLU A 36 -5.47 -18.44 17.44
C GLU A 36 -6.48 -17.53 16.72
N GLY A 37 -6.66 -16.28 17.17
CA GLY A 37 -7.52 -15.31 16.50
C GLY A 37 -7.04 -14.96 15.09
N ALA A 38 -5.73 -14.86 14.88
CA ALA A 38 -5.16 -14.63 13.55
C ALA A 38 -5.31 -15.86 12.64
N ARG A 39 -5.15 -17.07 13.17
CA ARG A 39 -5.41 -18.32 12.44
C ARG A 39 -6.86 -18.37 11.96
N ASP A 40 -7.81 -18.17 12.87
CA ASP A 40 -9.23 -18.28 12.57
C ASP A 40 -9.64 -17.19 11.55
N LEU A 41 -9.13 -15.96 11.70
CA LEU A 41 -9.32 -14.86 10.74
C LEU A 41 -8.80 -15.18 9.33
N LEU A 42 -7.64 -15.83 9.23
CA LEU A 42 -7.04 -16.23 7.96
C LEU A 42 -7.75 -17.45 7.36
N ALA A 43 -8.33 -18.33 8.17
CA ALA A 43 -9.13 -19.46 7.69
C ALA A 43 -10.48 -19.03 7.09
N GLU A 44 -11.09 -17.94 7.59
CA GLU A 44 -12.41 -17.43 7.16
C GLU A 44 -12.41 -16.69 5.80
N HIS A 45 -11.31 -16.66 5.06
CA HIS A 45 -11.24 -15.88 3.82
C HIS A 45 -12.07 -16.50 2.67
N PRO A 46 -12.84 -15.69 1.92
CA PRO A 46 -13.40 -16.13 0.64
C PRO A 46 -12.28 -16.47 -0.33
N ARG A 47 -12.44 -17.53 -1.12
CA ARG A 47 -11.42 -18.03 -2.06
C ARG A 47 -10.96 -17.00 -3.11
N ASP A 48 -11.75 -15.95 -3.34
CA ASP A 48 -11.51 -14.95 -4.39
C ASP A 48 -11.23 -13.53 -3.84
N ASP A 49 -11.16 -13.33 -2.52
CA ASP A 49 -10.86 -12.02 -1.90
C ASP A 49 -9.38 -11.91 -1.50
N TRP A 50 -8.50 -12.02 -2.49
CA TRP A 50 -7.05 -11.97 -2.30
C TRP A 50 -6.56 -10.61 -1.80
N ASP A 51 -7.21 -9.51 -2.18
CA ASP A 51 -6.85 -8.17 -1.69
C ASP A 51 -7.03 -8.08 -0.16
N ARG A 52 -8.18 -8.54 0.36
CA ARG A 52 -8.41 -8.56 1.81
C ARG A 52 -7.47 -9.51 2.53
N ARG A 53 -7.25 -10.71 2.00
CA ARG A 53 -6.32 -11.68 2.60
C ARG A 53 -4.89 -11.11 2.66
N SER A 54 -4.40 -10.54 1.56
CA SER A 54 -3.07 -9.91 1.52
C SER A 54 -2.97 -8.76 2.52
N HIS A 55 -3.99 -7.89 2.60
CA HIS A 55 -4.01 -6.81 3.58
C HIS A 55 -3.92 -7.34 5.03
N ARG A 56 -4.71 -8.38 5.36
CA ARG A 56 -4.70 -9.03 6.67
C ARG A 56 -3.35 -9.64 7.01
N VAL A 57 -2.80 -10.49 6.13
CA VAL A 57 -1.49 -11.13 6.34
C VAL A 57 -0.41 -10.09 6.59
N ARG A 58 -0.34 -9.05 5.74
CA ARG A 58 0.69 -8.02 5.84
C ARG A 58 0.60 -7.21 7.12
N LEU A 59 -0.61 -6.88 7.57
CA LEU A 59 -0.78 -6.10 8.79
C LEU A 59 -0.55 -6.94 10.05
N LEU A 60 -0.97 -8.21 10.06
CA LEU A 60 -0.62 -9.16 11.11
C LEU A 60 0.89 -9.35 11.21
N ALA A 61 1.57 -9.53 10.07
CA ALA A 61 3.02 -9.68 9.98
C ALA A 61 3.76 -8.44 10.48
N ASP A 62 3.36 -7.24 10.06
CA ASP A 62 3.99 -5.99 10.50
C ASP A 62 3.77 -5.75 12.01
N SER A 63 2.57 -6.00 12.52
CA SER A 63 2.25 -5.90 13.95
C SER A 63 3.09 -6.88 14.79
N ALA A 64 3.34 -8.09 14.27
CA ALA A 64 4.08 -9.14 14.95
C ALA A 64 5.59 -9.15 14.68
N ALA A 65 6.12 -8.30 13.78
CA ALA A 65 7.52 -8.36 13.34
C ALA A 65 8.53 -8.25 14.49
N GLY A 66 8.20 -7.50 15.54
CA GLY A 66 9.03 -7.35 16.76
C GLY A 66 8.72 -8.36 17.89
N ARG A 67 7.88 -9.37 17.63
CA ARG A 67 7.41 -10.37 18.60
C ARG A 67 7.72 -11.78 18.11
N ARG A 68 7.56 -12.78 19.00
CA ARG A 68 7.77 -14.21 18.69
C ARG A 68 6.47 -14.96 18.38
N THR A 69 5.33 -14.27 18.36
CA THR A 69 3.99 -14.88 18.26
C THR A 69 3.84 -15.71 16.99
N VAL A 70 4.27 -15.19 15.83
CA VAL A 70 4.22 -15.93 14.56
C VAL A 70 5.19 -17.11 14.56
N ASP A 71 6.39 -16.94 15.15
CA ASP A 71 7.38 -18.01 15.28
C ASP A 71 6.82 -19.19 16.11
N VAL A 72 6.08 -18.89 17.19
CA VAL A 72 5.44 -19.90 18.04
C VAL A 72 4.32 -20.62 17.29
N TRP A 73 3.47 -19.90 16.55
CA TRP A 73 2.44 -20.54 15.73
C TRP A 73 3.06 -21.46 14.67
N HIS A 74 4.00 -20.94 13.87
CA HIS A 74 4.66 -21.72 12.83
C HIS A 74 5.39 -22.95 13.38
N ALA A 75 6.02 -22.84 14.56
CA ALA A 75 6.66 -23.99 15.21
C ALA A 75 5.65 -25.02 15.76
N SER A 76 4.47 -24.56 16.18
CA SER A 76 3.39 -25.44 16.68
C SER A 76 2.68 -26.17 15.55
N GLU A 77 2.57 -25.55 14.37
CA GLU A 77 1.90 -26.10 13.19
C GLU A 77 2.75 -25.93 11.90
N PRO A 78 3.91 -26.61 11.75
CA PRO A 78 4.86 -26.33 10.66
C PRO A 78 4.35 -26.62 9.24
N GLY A 79 3.31 -27.46 9.13
CA GLY A 79 2.66 -27.79 7.85
C GLY A 79 1.44 -26.93 7.54
N HIS A 80 1.06 -25.99 8.41
CA HIS A 80 -0.14 -25.18 8.21
C HIS A 80 0.13 -24.08 7.17
N PRO A 81 -0.61 -24.04 6.03
CA PRO A 81 -0.34 -23.08 4.96
C PRO A 81 -0.36 -21.62 5.43
N ASP A 82 -1.39 -21.21 6.18
CA ASP A 82 -1.48 -19.82 6.68
C ASP A 82 -0.35 -19.44 7.64
N ALA A 83 0.10 -20.37 8.48
CA ALA A 83 1.20 -20.14 9.40
C ALA A 83 2.52 -19.92 8.64
N ALA A 84 2.77 -20.71 7.59
CA ALA A 84 3.93 -20.56 6.72
C ALA A 84 3.91 -19.24 5.93
N VAL A 85 2.76 -18.87 5.35
CA VAL A 85 2.58 -17.60 4.64
C VAL A 85 2.80 -16.40 5.56
N LEU A 86 2.19 -16.42 6.76
CA LEU A 86 2.36 -15.33 7.73
C LEU A 86 3.79 -15.27 8.25
N TYR A 87 4.44 -16.41 8.50
CA TYR A 87 5.84 -16.46 8.93
C TYR A 87 6.79 -15.88 7.88
N ALA A 88 6.63 -16.28 6.61
CA ALA A 88 7.42 -15.75 5.50
C ALA A 88 7.26 -14.22 5.37
N GLU A 89 6.03 -13.70 5.40
CA GLU A 89 5.80 -12.25 5.34
C GLU A 89 6.38 -11.53 6.58
N THR A 90 6.29 -12.14 7.76
CA THR A 90 6.87 -11.57 9.01
C THR A 90 8.39 -11.43 8.90
N GLU A 91 9.07 -12.42 8.31
CA GLU A 91 10.51 -12.34 8.05
C GLU A 91 10.84 -11.24 7.02
N VAL A 92 10.04 -11.08 5.97
CA VAL A 92 10.19 -9.94 5.04
C VAL A 92 10.03 -8.60 5.77
N MET A 93 9.03 -8.47 6.64
CA MET A 93 8.83 -7.25 7.45
C MET A 93 10.01 -6.98 8.40
N ARG A 94 10.61 -8.02 8.99
CA ARG A 94 11.82 -7.91 9.81
C ARG A 94 13.00 -7.38 8.99
N MET A 95 13.20 -7.87 7.75
CA MET A 95 14.25 -7.36 6.86
C MET A 95 14.06 -5.87 6.52
N PHE A 96 12.83 -5.45 6.22
CA PHE A 96 12.53 -4.02 6.01
C PHE A 96 12.66 -3.19 7.29
N GLY A 97 12.33 -3.75 8.45
CA GLY A 97 12.52 -3.13 9.76
C GLY A 97 14.00 -2.84 10.03
N ALA A 98 14.87 -3.83 9.81
CA ALA A 98 16.31 -3.69 9.93
C ALA A 98 16.87 -2.64 8.95
N ALA A 99 16.44 -2.67 7.69
CA ALA A 99 16.82 -1.69 6.67
C ALA A 99 16.43 -0.26 7.08
N ARG A 100 15.23 -0.07 7.62
CA ARG A 100 14.77 1.24 8.11
C ARG A 100 15.55 1.73 9.32
N ALA A 101 16.07 0.82 10.14
CA ALA A 101 16.94 1.12 11.27
C ALA A 101 18.41 1.38 10.86
N GLY A 102 18.73 1.33 9.57
CA GLY A 102 20.06 1.64 9.03
C GLY A 102 20.98 0.43 8.86
N ALA A 103 20.49 -0.80 9.07
CA ALA A 103 21.25 -2.01 8.77
C ALA A 103 21.12 -2.36 7.28
N SER A 104 22.16 -2.96 6.69
CA SER A 104 22.05 -3.64 5.40
C SER A 104 21.85 -5.13 5.63
N PRO A 105 20.67 -5.70 5.36
CA PRO A 105 20.48 -7.15 5.46
C PRO A 105 21.49 -7.89 4.59
N PRO A 106 22.20 -8.90 5.13
CA PRO A 106 23.18 -9.63 4.35
C PRO A 106 22.48 -10.54 3.32
N ALA A 107 23.16 -10.81 2.19
CA ALA A 107 22.58 -11.57 1.08
C ALA A 107 22.11 -12.97 1.49
N ASP A 108 22.87 -13.67 2.34
CA ASP A 108 22.49 -14.99 2.87
C ASP A 108 21.21 -14.95 3.74
N GLY A 109 21.00 -13.84 4.45
CA GLY A 109 19.80 -13.54 5.19
C GLY A 109 18.60 -13.34 4.27
N LEU A 110 18.77 -12.54 3.21
CA LEU A 110 17.73 -12.34 2.20
C LEU A 110 17.37 -13.67 1.50
N ASP A 111 18.37 -14.46 1.11
CA ASP A 111 18.15 -15.75 0.44
C ASP A 111 17.43 -16.76 1.33
N ARG A 112 17.68 -16.70 2.65
CA ARG A 112 16.94 -17.51 3.63
C ARG A 112 15.47 -17.12 3.65
N VAL A 113 15.16 -15.83 3.68
CA VAL A 113 13.76 -15.36 3.67
C VAL A 113 13.08 -15.66 2.33
N ALA A 114 13.80 -15.54 1.22
CA ALA A 114 13.28 -15.94 -0.10
C ALA A 114 12.90 -17.43 -0.12
N ARG A 115 13.74 -18.32 0.44
CA ARG A 115 13.40 -19.74 0.58
C ARG A 115 12.16 -19.98 1.43
N LEU A 116 11.97 -19.24 2.54
CA LEU A 116 10.76 -19.34 3.35
C LEU A 116 9.50 -18.94 2.55
N CYS A 117 9.59 -17.90 1.73
CA CYS A 117 8.48 -17.50 0.86
C CYS A 117 8.19 -18.57 -0.20
N LEU A 118 9.22 -19.19 -0.80
CA LEU A 118 9.03 -20.29 -1.75
C LEU A 118 8.42 -21.53 -1.08
N GLN A 119 8.85 -21.89 0.13
CA GLN A 119 8.23 -22.97 0.90
C GLN A 119 6.75 -22.67 1.24
N ALA A 120 6.44 -21.42 1.59
CA ALA A 120 5.07 -20.99 1.80
C ALA A 120 4.23 -21.09 0.52
N SER A 121 4.81 -20.81 -0.67
CA SER A 121 4.10 -20.96 -1.94
C SER A 121 3.86 -22.43 -2.31
N GLU A 122 4.73 -23.36 -1.88
CA GLU A 122 4.50 -24.80 -2.03
C GLU A 122 3.35 -25.30 -1.14
N LEU A 123 3.24 -24.79 0.09
CA LEU A 123 2.17 -25.14 1.04
C LEU A 123 0.83 -24.47 0.70
N ALA A 124 0.86 -23.28 0.10
CA ALA A 124 -0.31 -22.51 -0.30
C ALA A 124 -0.28 -22.19 -1.81
N PRO A 125 -0.40 -23.21 -2.70
CA PRO A 125 -0.12 -23.04 -4.12
C PRO A 125 -1.04 -22.09 -4.85
N VAL A 126 -2.24 -21.82 -4.31
CA VAL A 126 -3.21 -20.86 -4.89
C VAL A 126 -3.06 -19.45 -4.32
N ASP A 127 -2.34 -19.28 -3.21
CA ASP A 127 -2.21 -18.00 -2.53
C ASP A 127 -1.17 -17.11 -3.24
N PRO A 128 -1.54 -15.90 -3.69
CA PRO A 128 -0.61 -14.95 -4.31
C PRO A 128 0.37 -14.32 -3.32
N GLN A 129 0.07 -14.31 -2.02
CA GLN A 129 0.80 -13.55 -1.01
C GLN A 129 2.29 -13.91 -0.92
N PRO A 130 2.73 -15.19 -0.93
CA PRO A 130 4.16 -15.50 -0.96
C PRO A 130 4.94 -14.86 -2.11
N TRP A 131 4.30 -14.70 -3.28
CA TRP A 131 4.91 -14.04 -4.44
C TRP A 131 4.97 -12.52 -4.24
N VAL A 132 3.96 -11.93 -3.59
CA VAL A 132 4.00 -10.52 -3.15
C VAL A 132 5.14 -10.29 -2.15
N SER A 133 5.36 -11.23 -1.22
CA SER A 133 6.47 -11.22 -0.26
C SER A 133 7.83 -11.26 -0.97
N LEU A 134 8.00 -12.15 -1.95
CA LEU A 134 9.20 -12.25 -2.78
C LEU A 134 9.48 -10.97 -3.59
N ILE A 135 8.47 -10.43 -4.28
CA ILE A 135 8.59 -9.15 -5.02
C ILE A 135 8.97 -7.99 -4.06
N SER A 136 8.40 -7.99 -2.85
CA SER A 136 8.75 -7.00 -1.83
C SER A 136 10.20 -7.14 -1.39
N LEU A 137 10.63 -8.36 -1.02
CA LEU A 137 11.97 -8.70 -0.57
C LEU A 137 13.03 -8.44 -1.64
N GLY A 138 12.71 -8.70 -2.90
CA GLY A 138 13.57 -8.51 -4.06
C GLY A 138 14.13 -7.10 -4.20
N ARG A 139 13.45 -6.09 -3.60
CA ARG A 139 13.94 -4.71 -3.54
C ARG A 139 15.14 -4.53 -2.61
N LEU A 140 15.30 -5.35 -1.57
CA LEU A 140 16.40 -5.26 -0.60
C LEU A 140 17.71 -5.85 -1.12
N TYR A 141 17.68 -6.61 -2.22
CA TYR A 141 18.88 -7.08 -2.90
C TYR A 141 19.59 -5.92 -3.59
N GLU A 142 20.93 -5.92 -3.54
CA GLU A 142 21.76 -5.01 -4.33
C GLU A 142 21.50 -5.28 -5.83
N GLY A 143 21.12 -4.24 -6.58
CA GLY A 143 20.73 -4.35 -7.99
C GLY A 143 19.39 -5.04 -8.25
N GLY A 144 18.67 -5.47 -7.22
CA GLY A 144 17.41 -6.19 -7.33
C GLY A 144 17.60 -7.69 -7.56
N HIS A 145 16.63 -8.50 -7.14
CA HIS A 145 16.73 -9.96 -7.31
C HIS A 145 16.55 -10.37 -8.79
N PRO A 146 17.36 -11.31 -9.32
CA PRO A 146 17.27 -11.74 -10.72
C PRO A 146 15.93 -12.41 -11.09
N ASP A 147 15.30 -13.10 -10.14
CA ASP A 147 14.03 -13.84 -10.39
C ASP A 147 12.77 -12.97 -10.30
N MET A 148 12.89 -11.64 -10.19
CA MET A 148 11.72 -10.73 -10.12
C MET A 148 10.71 -10.97 -11.26
N GLY A 149 11.20 -11.24 -12.47
CA GLY A 149 10.34 -11.53 -13.62
C GLY A 149 9.61 -12.89 -13.52
N TYR A 150 10.21 -13.88 -12.87
CA TYR A 150 9.56 -15.17 -12.61
C TYR A 150 8.48 -15.01 -11.52
N TRP A 151 8.81 -14.37 -10.41
CA TRP A 151 7.86 -14.12 -9.31
C TRP A 151 6.66 -13.28 -9.76
N TRP A 152 6.89 -12.31 -10.64
CA TRP A 152 5.81 -11.53 -11.25
C TRP A 152 4.82 -12.40 -12.04
N LYS A 153 5.32 -13.36 -12.84
CA LYS A 153 4.46 -14.28 -13.59
C LYS A 153 3.65 -15.18 -12.68
N GLU A 154 4.26 -15.70 -11.62
CA GLU A 154 3.59 -16.55 -10.63
C GLU A 154 2.49 -15.80 -9.86
N LEU A 155 2.71 -14.52 -9.53
CA LEU A 155 1.69 -13.65 -8.96
C LEU A 155 0.51 -13.49 -9.93
N LEU A 156 0.78 -13.08 -11.18
CA LEU A 156 -0.28 -12.83 -12.16
C LEU A 156 -1.05 -14.10 -12.56
N ALA A 157 -0.42 -15.27 -12.48
CA ALA A 157 -1.08 -16.55 -12.72
C ALA A 157 -2.15 -16.89 -11.66
N ARG A 158 -2.04 -16.32 -10.46
CA ARG A 158 -2.98 -16.54 -9.34
C ARG A 158 -4.01 -15.41 -9.24
N ASP A 159 -3.53 -14.18 -9.29
CA ASP A 159 -4.37 -12.99 -9.25
C ASP A 159 -3.77 -11.90 -10.17
N PRO A 160 -4.25 -11.81 -11.43
CA PRO A 160 -3.73 -10.84 -12.41
C PRO A 160 -4.04 -9.39 -12.03
N TYR A 161 -4.92 -9.15 -11.06
CA TYR A 161 -5.30 -7.81 -10.60
C TYR A 161 -4.92 -7.57 -9.14
N HIS A 162 -3.99 -8.36 -8.60
CA HIS A 162 -3.59 -8.30 -7.20
C HIS A 162 -3.04 -6.91 -6.83
N ARG A 163 -3.85 -6.13 -6.10
CA ARG A 163 -3.55 -4.74 -5.79
C ARG A 163 -2.17 -4.55 -5.15
N GLU A 164 -1.89 -5.22 -4.03
CA GLU A 164 -0.63 -5.00 -3.33
C GLU A 164 0.61 -5.42 -4.14
N GLY A 165 0.54 -6.54 -4.86
CA GLY A 165 1.60 -6.99 -5.76
C GLY A 165 1.96 -5.95 -6.83
N HIS A 166 0.97 -5.31 -7.45
CA HIS A 166 1.20 -4.22 -8.40
C HIS A 166 1.86 -3.01 -7.73
N HIS A 167 1.45 -2.64 -6.51
CA HIS A 167 2.11 -1.56 -5.76
C HIS A 167 3.55 -1.90 -5.39
N GLN A 168 3.85 -3.17 -5.07
CA GLN A 168 5.22 -3.62 -4.78
C GLN A 168 6.12 -3.60 -6.04
N ALA A 169 5.59 -4.07 -7.18
CA ALA A 169 6.28 -3.99 -8.47
C ALA A 169 6.55 -2.54 -8.89
N LEU A 170 5.57 -1.63 -8.76
CA LEU A 170 5.76 -0.21 -9.03
C LEU A 170 6.87 0.39 -8.15
N ARG A 171 6.89 0.08 -6.85
CA ARG A 171 7.93 0.55 -5.94
C ARG A 171 9.32 0.01 -6.32
N HIS A 172 9.42 -1.23 -6.78
CA HIS A 172 10.68 -1.80 -7.29
C HIS A 172 11.20 -1.02 -8.50
N LEU A 173 10.31 -0.67 -9.44
CA LEU A 173 10.63 0.07 -10.66
C LEU A 173 10.81 1.59 -10.46
N SER A 174 10.62 2.10 -9.24
CA SER A 174 10.80 3.52 -8.95
C SER A 174 12.28 3.92 -8.92
N ALA A 175 12.56 5.20 -9.18
CA ALA A 175 13.93 5.78 -9.14
C ALA A 175 14.63 5.66 -7.78
N ARG A 176 13.86 5.43 -6.70
CA ARG A 176 14.39 5.25 -5.35
C ARG A 176 14.95 3.84 -5.11
N TRP A 177 14.64 2.90 -6.01
CA TRP A 177 15.07 1.50 -5.94
C TRP A 177 15.83 1.15 -7.21
N HIS A 178 15.28 0.30 -8.08
CA HIS A 178 16.02 -0.34 -9.17
C HIS A 178 15.58 0.14 -10.56
N GLY A 179 14.79 1.21 -10.64
CA GLY A 179 14.31 1.74 -11.93
C GLY A 179 14.42 3.25 -12.05
N SER A 180 13.41 3.87 -12.65
CA SER A 180 13.38 5.29 -12.99
C SER A 180 11.94 5.83 -12.95
N HIS A 181 11.77 7.15 -12.98
CA HIS A 181 10.44 7.77 -13.07
C HIS A 181 9.69 7.30 -14.32
N GLY A 182 10.38 7.20 -15.46
CA GLY A 182 9.80 6.71 -16.71
C GLY A 182 9.38 5.25 -16.64
N GLN A 183 10.21 4.36 -16.08
CA GLN A 183 9.85 2.95 -15.92
C GLN A 183 8.64 2.75 -15.01
N ALA A 184 8.60 3.42 -13.85
CA ALA A 184 7.46 3.34 -12.95
C ALA A 184 6.17 3.90 -13.56
N ALA A 185 6.26 5.02 -14.29
CA ALA A 185 5.12 5.61 -14.98
C ALA A 185 4.61 4.72 -16.12
N ASN A 186 5.50 4.17 -16.95
CA ASN A 186 5.13 3.26 -18.04
C ASN A 186 4.44 2.01 -17.50
N PHE A 187 5.02 1.37 -16.47
CA PHE A 187 4.40 0.23 -15.80
C PHE A 187 3.00 0.58 -15.28
N ALA A 188 2.85 1.71 -14.59
CA ALA A 188 1.56 2.13 -14.06
C ALA A 188 0.51 2.33 -15.16
N TRP A 189 0.89 2.91 -16.31
CA TRP A 189 0.00 3.12 -17.44
C TRP A 189 -0.34 1.83 -18.20
N ASP A 190 0.61 0.90 -18.32
CA ASP A 190 0.35 -0.43 -18.87
C ASP A 190 -0.72 -1.14 -18.03
N VAL A 191 -0.59 -1.11 -16.69
CA VAL A 191 -1.57 -1.68 -15.76
C VAL A 191 -2.96 -1.05 -15.94
N VAL A 192 -3.04 0.27 -16.02
CA VAL A 192 -4.31 0.98 -16.28
C VAL A 192 -4.93 0.57 -17.62
N GLY A 193 -4.11 0.17 -18.60
CA GLY A 193 -4.55 -0.30 -19.90
C GLY A 193 -5.39 -1.57 -19.85
N TYR A 194 -5.05 -2.51 -18.97
CA TYR A 194 -5.72 -3.81 -18.87
C TYR A 194 -6.52 -4.04 -17.58
N ALA A 195 -6.41 -3.16 -16.59
CA ALA A 195 -7.20 -3.25 -15.35
C ALA A 195 -8.71 -3.16 -15.64
N PRO A 196 -9.56 -3.99 -15.00
CA PRO A 196 -11.01 -3.91 -15.14
C PRO A 196 -11.54 -2.53 -14.71
N ALA A 197 -12.65 -2.10 -15.33
CA ALA A 197 -13.37 -0.93 -14.86
C ALA A 197 -13.81 -1.12 -13.40
N GLY A 198 -13.66 -0.07 -12.59
CA GLY A 198 -13.89 -0.11 -11.15
C GLY A 198 -12.72 -0.63 -10.32
N SER A 199 -11.60 -1.04 -10.93
CA SER A 199 -10.42 -1.53 -10.21
C SER A 199 -9.64 -0.39 -9.54
N PRO A 200 -9.19 -0.55 -8.27
CA PRO A 200 -8.31 0.42 -7.61
C PRO A 200 -6.93 0.53 -8.28
N LEU A 201 -6.53 -0.44 -9.13
CA LEU A 201 -5.27 -0.36 -9.89
C LEU A 201 -5.18 0.86 -10.81
N ALA A 202 -6.32 1.49 -11.14
CA ALA A 202 -6.32 2.75 -11.88
C ALA A 202 -5.54 3.87 -11.16
N VAL A 203 -5.32 3.76 -9.84
CA VAL A 203 -4.59 4.75 -9.03
C VAL A 203 -3.08 4.75 -9.27
N LEU A 204 -2.51 3.69 -9.86
CA LEU A 204 -1.05 3.49 -9.94
C LEU A 204 -0.28 4.67 -10.56
N PRO A 205 -0.76 5.38 -11.60
CA PRO A 205 -0.06 6.56 -12.11
C PRO A 205 0.11 7.66 -11.05
N LEU A 206 -0.87 7.82 -10.14
CA LEU A 206 -0.79 8.77 -9.03
C LEU A 206 0.20 8.31 -7.95
N VAL A 207 0.33 7.00 -7.75
CA VAL A 207 1.33 6.39 -6.87
C VAL A 207 2.73 6.61 -7.45
N ALA A 208 2.95 6.33 -8.74
CA ALA A 208 4.21 6.60 -9.44
C ALA A 208 4.62 8.08 -9.33
N ARG A 209 3.67 9.00 -9.56
CA ARG A 209 3.89 10.44 -9.41
C ARG A 209 4.21 10.84 -7.96
N SER A 210 3.61 10.17 -6.98
CA SER A 210 3.90 10.40 -5.55
C SER A 210 5.30 9.91 -5.16
N GLU A 211 5.73 8.75 -5.68
CA GLU A 211 7.09 8.23 -5.48
C GLU A 211 8.14 9.08 -6.21
N GLU A 212 7.83 9.61 -7.39
CA GLU A 212 8.67 10.61 -8.07
C GLU A 212 8.83 11.86 -7.20
N TYR A 213 7.72 12.43 -6.71
CA TYR A 213 7.76 13.60 -5.83
C TYR A 213 8.64 13.35 -4.60
N ARG A 214 8.45 12.18 -3.96
CA ARG A 214 9.26 11.77 -2.81
C ARG A 214 10.74 11.71 -3.14
N HIS A 215 11.11 11.00 -4.20
CA HIS A 215 12.50 10.84 -4.61
C HIS A 215 13.15 12.19 -4.90
N ARG A 216 12.46 13.07 -5.64
CA ARG A 216 12.95 14.41 -5.93
C ARG A 216 13.08 15.28 -4.69
N VAL A 217 12.19 15.15 -3.71
CA VAL A 217 12.38 15.81 -2.40
C VAL A 217 13.63 15.28 -1.69
N GLU A 218 13.89 13.97 -1.74
CA GLU A 218 15.06 13.33 -1.13
C GLU A 218 16.37 13.75 -1.82
N THR A 219 16.39 13.98 -3.15
CA THR A 219 17.62 14.25 -3.93
C THR A 219 17.84 15.72 -4.29
N GLU A 220 16.78 16.49 -4.57
CA GLU A 220 16.84 17.90 -5.00
C GLU A 220 16.47 18.87 -3.85
N GLY A 221 15.85 18.36 -2.79
CA GLY A 221 15.34 19.16 -1.68
C GLY A 221 13.94 19.74 -1.92
N ARG A 222 13.25 20.12 -0.84
CA ARG A 222 11.82 20.53 -0.86
C ARG A 222 11.53 21.80 -1.64
N THR A 223 12.52 22.66 -1.86
CA THR A 223 12.37 23.97 -2.52
C THR A 223 12.68 23.93 -4.02
N ALA A 224 12.93 22.75 -4.59
CA ALA A 224 13.19 22.62 -6.02
C ALA A 224 12.01 23.14 -6.86
N VAL A 225 12.30 24.03 -7.82
CA VAL A 225 11.29 24.79 -8.59
C VAL A 225 10.27 23.87 -9.27
N GLY A 226 10.71 22.71 -9.76
CA GLY A 226 9.83 21.74 -10.42
C GLY A 226 8.81 21.07 -9.51
N LEU A 227 9.01 21.06 -8.19
CA LEU A 227 8.08 20.46 -7.22
C LEU A 227 6.80 21.28 -7.05
N THR A 228 6.87 22.60 -7.27
CA THR A 228 5.72 23.51 -7.22
C THR A 228 4.67 23.15 -8.26
N TYR A 229 5.11 22.76 -9.46
CA TYR A 229 4.24 22.47 -10.60
C TYR A 229 3.97 20.98 -10.81
N HIS A 230 4.49 20.12 -9.95
CA HIS A 230 4.45 18.64 -10.07
C HIS A 230 3.06 18.06 -10.33
N TRP A 231 2.04 18.67 -9.73
CA TRP A 231 0.63 18.28 -9.85
C TRP A 231 -0.23 19.24 -10.68
N ASN A 232 0.30 20.41 -11.06
CA ASN A 232 -0.47 21.46 -11.71
C ASN A 232 -0.32 21.46 -13.25
N SER A 233 0.26 20.40 -13.83
CA SER A 233 0.33 20.24 -15.28
C SER A 233 -0.97 19.66 -15.84
N GLU A 234 -1.27 19.97 -17.12
CA GLU A 234 -2.43 19.36 -17.79
C GLU A 234 -2.30 17.84 -17.93
N ALA A 235 -1.07 17.31 -18.00
CA ALA A 235 -0.81 15.88 -17.94
C ALA A 235 -1.27 15.32 -16.58
N ALA A 236 -0.86 15.90 -15.46
CA ALA A 236 -1.28 15.42 -14.13
C ALA A 236 -2.80 15.48 -13.94
N LYS A 237 -3.46 16.54 -14.43
CA LYS A 237 -4.93 16.65 -14.39
C LYS A 237 -5.60 15.60 -15.28
N ARG A 238 -5.03 15.28 -16.45
CA ARG A 238 -5.51 14.19 -17.30
C ARG A 238 -5.41 12.85 -16.59
N ASP A 239 -4.28 12.56 -15.94
CA ASP A 239 -4.09 11.34 -15.16
C ASP A 239 -5.18 11.20 -14.08
N LEU A 240 -5.44 12.28 -13.33
CA LEU A 240 -6.48 12.34 -12.30
C LEU A 240 -7.90 12.07 -12.85
N ARG A 241 -8.25 12.66 -14.00
CA ARG A 241 -9.54 12.42 -14.66
C ARG A 241 -9.69 10.95 -15.08
N VAL A 242 -8.64 10.32 -15.59
CA VAL A 242 -8.66 8.89 -15.92
C VAL A 242 -8.93 8.03 -14.69
N VAL A 243 -8.31 8.34 -13.55
CA VAL A 243 -8.56 7.60 -12.29
C VAL A 243 -10.01 7.78 -11.83
N LEU A 244 -10.53 9.02 -11.86
CA LEU A 244 -11.92 9.31 -11.52
C LEU A 244 -12.89 8.53 -12.42
N GLU A 245 -12.66 8.50 -13.72
CA GLU A 245 -13.51 7.79 -14.68
C GLU A 245 -13.43 6.27 -14.50
N LYS A 246 -12.21 5.71 -14.57
CA LYS A 246 -12.01 4.26 -14.59
C LYS A 246 -12.27 3.58 -13.26
N TRP A 247 -11.99 4.25 -12.14
CA TRP A 247 -12.20 3.68 -10.82
C TRP A 247 -13.45 4.22 -10.16
N ILE A 248 -13.52 5.53 -9.90
CA ILE A 248 -14.64 6.10 -9.12
C ILE A 248 -15.97 6.04 -9.88
N GLY A 249 -15.96 6.24 -11.20
CA GLY A 249 -17.16 6.18 -12.03
C GLY A 249 -17.72 4.77 -12.27
N ALA A 250 -16.89 3.73 -12.10
CA ALA A 250 -17.25 2.36 -12.43
C ALA A 250 -17.19 1.36 -11.26
N ARG A 251 -16.73 1.79 -10.07
CA ARG A 251 -16.67 0.93 -8.88
C ARG A 251 -18.06 0.58 -8.36
N THR A 252 -18.23 -0.67 -7.94
CA THR A 252 -19.50 -1.22 -7.44
C THR A 252 -19.47 -1.56 -5.95
N ALA A 253 -18.28 -1.70 -5.36
CA ALA A 253 -18.08 -2.05 -3.95
C ALA A 253 -16.81 -1.36 -3.39
N GLU A 254 -16.57 -1.52 -2.10
CA GLU A 254 -15.34 -1.11 -1.43
C GLU A 254 -14.32 -2.27 -1.42
N CYS A 255 -13.10 -2.01 -1.88
CA CYS A 255 -11.97 -2.95 -1.76
C CYS A 255 -11.27 -2.78 -0.41
N ALA A 256 -10.53 -3.79 0.04
CA ALA A 256 -9.97 -3.82 1.39
C ALA A 256 -9.01 -2.67 1.68
N GLN A 257 -8.31 -2.17 0.66
CA GLN A 257 -7.29 -1.13 0.79
C GLN A 257 -7.70 0.22 0.18
N ASP A 258 -8.98 0.42 -0.13
CA ASP A 258 -9.50 1.61 -0.79
C ASP A 258 -9.11 2.92 -0.10
N VAL A 259 -9.10 2.93 1.23
CA VAL A 259 -8.72 4.12 2.01
C VAL A 259 -7.33 4.60 1.63
N ALA A 260 -6.37 3.70 1.39
CA ALA A 260 -5.02 4.07 0.96
C ALA A 260 -5.02 4.71 -0.43
N ASP A 261 -5.76 4.13 -1.36
CA ASP A 261 -5.79 4.59 -2.76
C ASP A 261 -6.58 5.89 -2.92
N LEU A 262 -7.67 6.05 -2.16
CA LEU A 262 -8.45 7.28 -2.11
C LEU A 262 -7.63 8.43 -1.52
N ASN A 263 -6.73 8.17 -0.57
CA ASN A 263 -5.80 9.18 -0.07
C ASN A 263 -4.79 9.63 -1.15
N HIS A 264 -4.34 8.73 -2.03
CA HIS A 264 -3.53 9.13 -3.20
C HIS A 264 -4.30 10.01 -4.17
N LEU A 265 -5.55 9.62 -4.50
CA LEU A 265 -6.42 10.40 -5.37
C LEU A 265 -6.74 11.77 -4.77
N ALA A 266 -7.17 11.83 -3.50
CA ALA A 266 -7.49 13.06 -2.80
C ALA A 266 -6.29 14.02 -2.77
N HIS A 267 -5.09 13.51 -2.43
CA HIS A 267 -3.87 14.31 -2.44
C HIS A 267 -3.58 14.86 -3.84
N GLY A 268 -3.68 14.05 -4.89
CA GLY A 268 -3.45 14.50 -6.26
C GLY A 268 -4.44 15.60 -6.68
N LEU A 269 -5.73 15.42 -6.41
CA LEU A 269 -6.79 16.36 -6.78
C LEU A 269 -6.60 17.73 -6.12
N VAL A 270 -6.32 17.77 -4.82
CA VAL A 270 -6.10 19.05 -4.12
C VAL A 270 -4.84 19.76 -4.58
N ARG A 271 -3.77 19.01 -4.87
CA ARG A 271 -2.52 19.55 -5.39
C ARG A 271 -2.63 20.05 -6.83
N ALA A 272 -3.57 19.49 -7.60
CA ALA A 272 -3.90 19.93 -8.95
C ALA A 272 -4.97 21.05 -9.01
N GLY A 273 -5.53 21.44 -7.86
CA GLY A 273 -6.58 22.46 -7.78
C GLY A 273 -7.97 21.99 -8.24
N MET A 274 -8.19 20.68 -8.39
CA MET A 274 -9.46 20.06 -8.81
C MET A 274 -10.43 19.95 -7.62
N LYS A 275 -10.90 21.09 -7.13
CA LYS A 275 -11.60 21.22 -5.84
C LYS A 275 -12.94 20.46 -5.77
N ARG A 276 -13.71 20.43 -6.86
CA ARG A 276 -15.05 19.80 -6.87
C ARG A 276 -14.90 18.29 -6.76
N GLU A 277 -14.03 17.73 -7.58
CA GLU A 277 -13.70 16.30 -7.58
C GLU A 277 -13.04 15.88 -6.26
N ALA A 278 -12.17 16.73 -5.69
CA ALA A 278 -11.59 16.47 -4.37
C ALA A 278 -12.67 16.39 -3.28
N ALA A 279 -13.67 17.27 -3.31
CA ALA A 279 -14.77 17.24 -2.36
C ALA A 279 -15.56 15.93 -2.43
N ASP A 280 -15.84 15.42 -3.65
CA ASP A 280 -16.51 14.14 -3.84
C ASP A 280 -15.71 12.99 -3.23
N VAL A 281 -14.40 12.93 -3.49
CA VAL A 281 -13.50 11.92 -2.91
C VAL A 281 -13.44 12.03 -1.38
N PHE A 282 -13.36 13.25 -0.82
CA PHE A 282 -13.37 13.43 0.63
C PHE A 282 -14.69 13.05 1.30
N ARG A 283 -15.84 13.17 0.61
CA ARG A 283 -17.12 12.65 1.14
C ARG A 283 -17.11 11.13 1.26
N THR A 284 -16.54 10.43 0.27
CA THR A 284 -16.34 8.97 0.31
C THR A 284 -15.32 8.54 1.37
N LEU A 285 -14.21 9.28 1.46
CA LEU A 285 -13.13 8.98 2.39
C LEU A 285 -13.52 9.28 3.85
N GLY A 286 -14.31 10.33 4.06
CA GLY A 286 -14.68 10.83 5.37
C GLY A 286 -13.44 11.32 6.14
N ASN A 287 -13.28 10.81 7.36
CA ASN A 287 -12.17 11.16 8.25
C ASN A 287 -11.03 10.11 8.24
N ARG A 288 -11.01 9.21 7.26
CA ARG A 288 -10.07 8.08 7.19
C ARG A 288 -8.78 8.51 6.48
N ALA A 289 -7.76 8.86 7.26
CA ALA A 289 -6.49 9.36 6.75
C ALA A 289 -5.42 8.27 6.74
N THR A 290 -4.53 8.33 5.75
CA THR A 290 -3.27 7.57 5.74
C THR A 290 -2.09 8.52 5.89
N ARG A 291 -0.91 7.98 6.25
CA ARG A 291 0.31 8.80 6.29
C ARG A 291 0.79 9.15 4.88
N VAL A 292 0.87 8.15 4.01
CA VAL A 292 1.25 8.31 2.60
C VAL A 292 -0.03 8.59 1.79
N PRO A 293 -0.03 9.55 0.85
CA PRO A 293 1.13 10.32 0.37
C PRO A 293 1.42 11.62 1.15
N TRP A 294 0.56 12.04 2.07
CA TRP A 294 0.64 13.35 2.74
C TRP A 294 2.00 13.62 3.41
N SER A 295 2.60 12.59 4.01
CA SER A 295 3.91 12.66 4.66
C SER A 295 5.06 13.03 3.72
N TYR A 296 4.88 12.91 2.40
CA TYR A 296 5.89 13.32 1.42
C TYR A 296 5.98 14.85 1.31
N ALA A 297 4.88 15.56 1.57
CA ALA A 297 4.78 17.01 1.42
C ALA A 297 4.88 17.77 2.76
N GLY A 298 4.77 17.11 3.90
CA GLY A 298 4.83 17.75 5.22
C GLY A 298 4.20 16.91 6.32
N ASP A 299 3.66 17.57 7.34
CA ASP A 299 2.93 16.88 8.41
C ASP A 299 1.61 16.30 7.87
N PRO A 300 1.43 14.96 7.91
CA PRO A 300 0.29 14.32 7.26
C PRO A 300 -1.05 14.67 7.90
N GLU A 301 -1.09 14.91 9.22
CA GLU A 301 -2.32 15.21 9.95
C GLU A 301 -2.82 16.61 9.58
N GLN A 302 -1.93 17.60 9.66
CA GLN A 302 -2.22 18.98 9.30
C GLN A 302 -2.63 19.11 7.83
N LEU A 303 -1.91 18.45 6.92
CA LEU A 303 -2.20 18.51 5.48
C LEU A 303 -3.55 17.86 5.16
N PHE A 304 -3.83 16.67 5.68
CA PHE A 304 -5.10 15.99 5.43
C PHE A 304 -6.28 16.82 5.93
N VAL A 305 -6.23 17.31 7.18
CA VAL A 305 -7.31 18.11 7.79
C VAL A 305 -7.53 19.40 7.00
N PHE A 306 -6.45 20.13 6.70
CA PHE A 306 -6.53 21.38 5.95
C PHE A 306 -7.24 21.19 4.60
N TRP A 307 -6.79 20.20 3.82
CA TRP A 307 -7.31 19.97 2.48
C TRP A 307 -8.73 19.40 2.47
N ARG A 308 -9.05 18.49 3.40
CA ARG A 308 -10.41 17.99 3.57
C ARG A 308 -11.38 19.11 3.90
N ASP A 309 -11.06 19.92 4.92
CA ASP A 309 -11.94 21.00 5.37
C ASP A 309 -12.12 22.06 4.28
N ALA A 310 -11.04 22.41 3.58
CA ALA A 310 -11.09 23.36 2.45
C ALA A 310 -11.93 22.82 1.28
N ALA A 311 -11.83 21.53 0.95
CA ALA A 311 -12.61 20.92 -0.12
C ALA A 311 -14.10 20.82 0.24
N LEU A 312 -14.42 20.43 1.47
CA LEU A 312 -15.82 20.29 1.93
C LEU A 312 -16.52 21.62 2.19
N ALA A 313 -15.78 22.71 2.39
CA ALA A 313 -16.33 24.06 2.54
C ALA A 313 -16.59 24.78 1.20
N ALA A 314 -16.07 24.27 0.08
CA ALA A 314 -16.27 24.89 -1.23
C ALA A 314 -17.74 24.72 -1.68
N PRO A 315 -18.41 25.80 -2.16
CA PRO A 315 -19.74 25.70 -2.72
C PRO A 315 -19.76 24.78 -3.95
N SER A 316 -20.84 24.00 -4.06
CA SER A 316 -21.03 22.92 -5.05
C SER A 316 -21.11 23.43 -6.50
#